data_AF-A0A3D1Q961-F1
#
_entry.id   AF-A0A3D1Q961-F1
#
_cell.length_a   1.000
_cell.length_b   1.000
_cell.length_c   1.000
_cell.angle_alpha   90.00
_cell.angle_beta   90.00
_cell.angle_gamma   90.00
#
_symmetry.space_group_name_H-M   'P 1'
#
loop_
_entity.id
_entity.type
_entity.pdbx_description
1 polymer ?
#
loop_
_entity_poly.entity_id
_entity_poly.type
_entity_poly.pdbx_seq_one_letter_code
_entity_poly.pdbx_strand_id
1 'polypeptide(L)'
;YNRCSVQPDGVTPWPGDEQRRLIWWDPLKSADPSKPEVLGTWTGVDVPDFIKTTGPDKPAFTGAFIMRPEGKGCLFAAKNSMKEGPFPEHYEPWESPMPPIINKEPVNPAAIIWEPDKHGTSDKYPIIGTSFRLVEHWQTGALTRNLPWL
;
A
#
# COMPACT_ATOMS: atom_id res chain seq x y z
N TYR A 1 5.75 1.62 -7.65
CA TYR A 1 7.15 1.27 -7.33
C TYR A 1 7.70 0.17 -8.25
N ASN A 2 7.46 0.25 -9.57
CA ASN A 2 7.82 -0.83 -10.52
C ASN A 2 9.34 -1.02 -10.70
N ARG A 3 10.16 -0.07 -10.23
CA ARG A 3 11.62 -0.23 -10.07
C ARG A 3 11.98 -1.47 -9.24
N CYS A 4 11.17 -1.83 -8.24
CA CYS A 4 11.39 -3.03 -7.42
C CYS A 4 11.06 -4.35 -8.15
N SER A 5 10.67 -4.34 -9.43
CA SER A 5 10.41 -5.55 -10.22
C SER A 5 11.67 -6.27 -10.70
N VAL A 6 12.84 -5.64 -10.53
CA VAL A 6 14.15 -6.21 -10.85
C VAL A 6 15.08 -6.10 -9.64
N GLN A 7 16.09 -6.96 -9.63
CA GLN A 7 17.12 -7.04 -8.61
C GLN A 7 17.91 -5.73 -8.47
N PRO A 8 18.78 -5.61 -7.44
CA PRO A 8 19.64 -4.45 -7.27
C PRO A 8 20.62 -4.20 -8.42
N ASP A 9 20.77 -5.09 -9.39
CA ASP A 9 21.54 -4.80 -10.61
C ASP A 9 20.74 -3.95 -11.63
N GLY A 10 19.42 -3.81 -11.42
CA GLY A 10 18.51 -3.06 -12.27
C GLY A 10 18.13 -3.76 -13.58
N VAL A 11 18.56 -5.00 -13.81
CA VAL A 11 18.38 -5.72 -15.08
C VAL A 11 17.74 -7.08 -14.87
N THR A 12 18.24 -7.83 -13.88
CA THR A 12 17.83 -9.21 -13.65
C THR A 12 16.48 -9.25 -12.95
N PRO A 13 15.48 -9.97 -13.48
CA PRO A 13 14.21 -10.17 -12.78
C PRO A 13 14.41 -10.98 -11.49
N TRP A 14 13.39 -10.99 -10.62
CA TRP A 14 13.39 -11.89 -9.47
C TRP A 14 13.30 -13.36 -9.91
N PRO A 15 13.93 -14.31 -9.19
CA PRO A 15 13.87 -15.73 -9.53
C PRO A 15 12.42 -16.24 -9.60
N GLY A 16 12.05 -16.89 -10.71
CA GLY A 16 10.69 -17.35 -10.96
C GLY A 16 9.73 -16.26 -11.46
N ASP A 17 10.26 -15.07 -11.79
CA ASP A 17 9.49 -13.93 -12.30
C ASP A 17 9.97 -13.39 -13.65
N GLU A 18 10.63 -14.23 -14.44
CA GLU A 18 11.32 -13.85 -15.67
C GLU A 18 10.35 -13.29 -16.72
N GLN A 19 9.11 -13.77 -16.74
CA GLN A 19 8.08 -13.37 -17.69
C GLN A 19 7.30 -12.12 -17.28
N ARG A 20 7.37 -11.68 -16.01
CA ARG A 20 6.59 -10.51 -15.52
C ARG A 20 7.49 -9.32 -15.14
N ARG A 21 8.71 -9.26 -15.66
CA ARG A 21 9.58 -8.09 -15.52
C ARG A 21 8.91 -6.84 -16.11
N LEU A 22 8.64 -5.84 -15.26
CA LEU A 22 7.95 -4.62 -15.67
C LEU A 22 8.90 -3.64 -16.37
N ILE A 23 10.03 -3.33 -15.74
CA ILE A 23 11.06 -2.41 -16.25
C ILE A 23 12.48 -2.94 -15.99
N TRP A 24 13.44 -2.51 -16.80
CA TRP A 24 14.87 -2.82 -16.65
C TRP A 24 15.72 -1.66 -17.15
N TRP A 25 16.96 -1.58 -16.65
CA TRP A 25 17.96 -0.65 -17.12
C TRP A 25 18.55 -1.14 -18.45
N ASP A 26 18.59 -0.25 -19.44
CA ASP A 26 19.25 -0.48 -20.72
C ASP A 26 20.37 0.57 -20.89
N PRO A 27 21.66 0.17 -20.77
CA PRO A 27 22.78 1.09 -20.85
C PRO A 27 23.06 1.57 -22.29
N LEU A 28 22.46 0.95 -23.31
CA LEU A 28 22.72 1.24 -24.73
C LEU A 28 21.58 2.01 -25.39
N LYS A 29 20.47 2.23 -24.69
CA LYS A 29 19.30 2.94 -25.21
C LYS A 29 19.29 4.38 -24.71
N SER A 30 19.03 5.33 -25.61
CA SER A 30 18.87 6.73 -25.23
C SER A 30 17.53 6.98 -24.54
N ALA A 31 17.54 7.82 -23.51
CA ALA A 31 16.33 8.25 -22.80
C ALA A 31 15.48 9.25 -23.60
N ASP A 32 16.12 10.00 -24.50
CA ASP A 32 15.56 11.09 -25.30
C ASP A 32 15.95 10.88 -26.79
N PRO A 33 14.99 10.61 -27.68
CA PRO A 33 15.25 10.42 -29.11
C PRO A 33 15.96 11.60 -29.78
N SER A 34 15.89 12.80 -29.22
CA SER A 34 16.59 14.00 -29.75
C SER A 34 18.07 14.05 -29.38
N LYS A 35 18.53 13.23 -28.43
CA LYS A 35 19.92 13.12 -27.97
C LYS A 35 20.39 11.67 -27.99
N PRO A 36 20.56 11.06 -29.18
CA PRO A 36 20.92 9.65 -29.33
C PRO A 36 22.28 9.30 -28.73
N GLU A 37 23.17 10.28 -28.56
CA GLU A 37 24.49 10.13 -27.96
C GLU A 37 24.47 9.95 -26.43
N VAL A 38 23.37 10.33 -25.77
CA VAL A 38 23.20 10.17 -24.32
C VAL A 38 22.52 8.84 -24.04
N LEU A 39 23.32 7.82 -23.72
CA LEU A 39 22.85 6.46 -23.46
C LEU A 39 22.54 6.21 -21.98
N GLY A 40 21.69 5.22 -21.71
CA GLY A 40 21.32 4.80 -20.37
C GLY A 40 19.90 5.24 -20.02
N THR A 41 18.98 4.28 -20.00
CA THR A 41 17.58 4.57 -19.70
C THR A 41 16.86 3.36 -19.11
N TRP A 42 15.90 3.62 -18.23
CA TRP A 42 14.91 2.63 -17.84
C TRP A 42 13.89 2.44 -18.97
N THR A 43 13.65 1.19 -19.33
CA THR A 43 12.69 0.80 -20.36
C THR A 43 11.92 -0.44 -19.92
N GLY A 44 10.83 -0.77 -20.59
CA GLY A 44 10.06 -1.96 -20.27
C GLY A 44 8.67 -1.99 -20.87
N VAL A 45 7.83 -2.84 -20.30
CA VAL A 45 6.41 -2.98 -20.65
C VAL A 45 5.53 -1.95 -19.93
N ASP A 46 6.09 -1.28 -18.92
CA ASP A 46 5.44 -0.24 -18.12
C ASP A 46 6.27 1.06 -18.12
N VAL A 47 5.64 2.17 -17.76
CA VAL A 47 6.30 3.47 -17.59
C VAL A 47 7.10 3.46 -16.29
N PRO A 48 8.42 3.72 -16.31
CA PRO A 48 9.24 3.70 -15.10
C PRO A 48 8.74 4.69 -14.04
N ASP A 49 8.36 4.16 -12.86
CA ASP A 49 8.07 4.92 -11.65
C ASP A 49 9.38 5.23 -10.91
N PHE A 50 10.29 5.89 -11.65
CA PHE A 50 11.66 6.14 -11.26
C PHE A 50 12.30 7.21 -12.15
N ILE A 51 13.43 7.79 -11.73
CA ILE A 51 14.17 8.72 -12.59
C ILE A 51 14.75 7.93 -13.77
N LYS A 52 14.17 8.16 -14.96
CA LYS A 52 14.42 7.38 -16.18
C LYS A 52 15.90 7.26 -16.56
N THR A 53 16.73 8.24 -16.22
CA THR A 53 18.17 8.30 -16.54
C THR A 53 19.10 7.88 -15.40
N THR A 54 18.56 7.43 -14.26
CA THR A 54 19.37 7.04 -13.09
C THR A 54 19.73 5.56 -13.17
N GLY A 55 20.95 5.28 -13.59
CA GLY A 55 21.48 3.91 -13.71
C GLY A 55 21.84 3.25 -12.37
N PRO A 56 22.07 1.91 -12.36
CA PRO A 56 22.44 1.13 -11.17
C PRO A 56 23.66 1.61 -10.40
N ASP A 57 24.57 2.31 -11.07
CA ASP A 57 25.79 2.87 -10.50
C ASP A 57 25.57 4.15 -9.70
N LYS A 58 24.38 4.77 -9.76
CA LYS A 58 24.10 6.05 -9.11
C LYS A 58 23.53 5.87 -7.70
N PRO A 59 23.89 6.69 -6.71
CA PRO A 59 23.31 6.59 -5.35
C PRO A 59 21.77 6.67 -5.35
N ALA A 60 21.22 7.54 -6.19
CA ALA A 60 19.77 7.74 -6.33
C ALA A 60 19.02 6.48 -6.76
N PHE A 61 19.67 5.54 -7.45
CA PHE A 61 19.12 4.26 -7.90
C PHE A 61 18.46 3.43 -6.78
N THR A 62 18.96 3.59 -5.56
CA THR A 62 18.51 2.81 -4.41
C THR A 62 17.16 3.28 -3.84
N GLY A 63 16.66 4.45 -4.26
CA GLY A 63 15.45 5.10 -3.75
C GLY A 63 14.17 4.78 -4.54
N ALA A 64 13.81 3.50 -4.70
CA ALA A 64 12.70 3.06 -5.55
C ALA A 64 11.30 3.59 -5.16
N PHE A 65 11.14 4.14 -3.96
CA PHE A 65 9.90 4.75 -3.49
C PHE A 65 10.00 6.27 -3.60
N ILE A 66 9.85 6.82 -4.81
CA ILE A 66 10.22 8.21 -5.13
C ILE A 66 9.43 9.28 -4.36
N MET A 67 8.23 8.94 -3.90
CA MET A 67 7.39 9.85 -3.11
C MET A 67 7.72 9.82 -1.60
N ARG A 68 8.64 8.94 -1.18
CA ARG A 68 9.09 8.82 0.21
C ARG A 68 10.41 9.58 0.39
N PRO A 69 10.56 10.39 1.45
CA PRO A 69 11.85 11.01 1.78
C PRO A 69 12.99 10.00 1.95
N GLU A 70 12.68 8.79 2.45
CA GLU A 70 13.65 7.72 2.67
C GLU A 70 13.96 6.93 1.39
N GLY A 71 13.13 7.05 0.34
CA GLY A 71 13.25 6.26 -0.89
C GLY A 71 13.00 4.76 -0.71
N LYS A 72 12.48 4.32 0.43
CA LYS A 72 12.26 2.89 0.79
C LYS A 72 10.80 2.60 1.15
N GLY A 73 10.44 1.31 1.06
CA GLY A 73 9.26 0.77 1.73
C GLY A 73 9.56 0.61 3.23
N CYS A 74 8.76 1.23 4.08
CA CYS A 74 8.99 1.27 5.52
C CYS A 74 8.33 0.06 6.20
N LEU A 75 9.14 -0.89 6.70
CA LEU A 75 8.66 -1.93 7.62
C LEU A 75 8.38 -1.37 9.01
N PHE A 76 9.25 -0.48 9.49
CA PHE A 76 9.01 0.39 10.63
C PHE A 76 8.51 1.72 10.09
N ALA A 77 7.28 2.12 10.44
CA ALA A 77 6.70 3.35 9.90
C ALA A 77 7.56 4.56 10.28
N ALA A 78 7.81 5.44 9.31
CA ALA A 78 8.62 6.63 9.55
C ALA A 78 7.93 7.56 10.56
N LYS A 79 8.74 8.43 11.17
CA LYS A 79 8.28 9.37 12.20
C LYS A 79 7.01 10.11 11.77
N ASN A 80 6.00 10.12 12.64
CA ASN A 80 4.69 10.75 12.44
C ASN A 80 3.85 10.20 11.27
N SER A 81 4.20 9.04 10.69
CA SER A 81 3.38 8.43 9.64
C SER A 81 2.12 7.75 10.19
N MET A 82 2.15 7.29 11.44
CA MET A 82 1.04 6.63 12.15
C MET A 82 0.87 7.26 13.54
N LYS A 83 -0.35 7.27 14.07
CA LYS A 83 -0.67 7.86 15.38
C LYS A 83 -0.56 6.84 16.52
N GLU A 84 -0.72 5.57 16.18
CA GLU A 84 -0.90 4.43 17.07
C GLU A 84 0.36 3.58 17.27
N GLY A 85 1.43 3.89 16.53
CA GLY A 85 2.72 3.23 16.66
C GLY A 85 3.42 2.96 15.33
N PRO A 86 4.72 2.64 15.36
CA PRO A 86 5.49 2.39 14.14
C PRO A 86 5.36 0.96 13.60
N PHE A 87 4.81 0.04 14.40
CA PHE A 87 4.46 -1.32 14.00
C PHE A 87 2.96 -1.55 14.20
N PRO A 88 2.35 -2.43 13.39
CA PRO A 88 0.99 -2.89 13.65
C PRO A 88 0.92 -3.61 15.00
N GLU A 89 -0.12 -3.32 15.77
CA GLU A 89 -0.47 -4.01 17.00
C GLU A 89 -1.97 -4.28 16.98
N HIS A 90 -2.39 -5.43 17.50
CA HIS A 90 -3.81 -5.75 17.60
C HIS A 90 -4.45 -4.94 18.73
N TYR A 91 -5.61 -4.36 18.45
CA TYR A 91 -6.50 -3.79 19.46
C TYR A 91 -7.92 -4.26 19.15
N GLU A 92 -8.72 -4.47 20.19
CA GLU A 92 -10.12 -4.80 20.02
C GLU A 92 -10.89 -3.64 19.35
N PRO A 93 -11.96 -3.93 18.59
CA PRO A 93 -12.89 -2.91 18.15
C PRO A 93 -13.53 -2.19 19.34
N TRP A 94 -14.08 -1.00 19.09
CA TRP A 94 -14.71 -0.19 20.15
C TRP A 94 -15.74 -0.99 20.94
N GLU A 95 -16.56 -1.80 20.27
CA GLU A 95 -17.45 -2.79 20.87
C GLU A 95 -16.93 -4.19 20.53
N SER A 96 -16.47 -4.94 21.53
CA SER A 96 -16.00 -6.32 21.36
C SER A 96 -16.80 -7.28 22.24
N PRO A 97 -17.19 -8.47 21.73
CA PRO A 97 -17.82 -9.49 22.55
C PRO A 97 -16.83 -10.20 23.48
N MET A 98 -15.52 -9.97 23.30
CA MET A 98 -14.45 -10.66 24.02
C MET A 98 -13.62 -9.66 24.84
N PRO A 99 -13.10 -10.08 26.01
CA PRO A 99 -12.09 -9.30 26.71
C PRO A 99 -10.76 -9.28 25.91
N PRO A 100 -9.90 -8.28 26.11
CA PRO A 100 -8.60 -8.20 25.44
C PRO A 100 -7.72 -9.42 25.74
N ILE A 101 -7.15 -10.02 24.70
CA ILE A 101 -6.37 -11.27 24.80
C ILE A 101 -4.86 -11.00 24.69
N ILE A 102 -4.45 -10.10 23.81
CA ILE A 102 -3.04 -9.89 23.43
C ILE A 102 -2.37 -8.82 24.30
N ASN A 103 -3.11 -7.75 24.59
CA ASN A 103 -2.61 -6.50 25.14
C ASN A 103 -3.45 -6.05 26.34
N LYS A 104 -2.82 -5.26 27.22
CA LYS A 104 -3.50 -4.68 28.40
C LYS A 104 -4.46 -3.56 28.03
N GLU A 105 -4.16 -2.84 26.96
CA GLU A 105 -4.97 -1.74 26.45
C GLU A 105 -6.04 -2.31 25.52
N PRO A 106 -7.35 -2.27 25.85
CA PRO A 106 -8.37 -2.97 25.08
C PRO A 106 -8.53 -2.44 23.65
N VAL A 107 -8.65 -1.13 23.51
CA VAL A 107 -8.95 -0.43 22.25
C VAL A 107 -7.75 0.43 21.89
N ASN A 108 -7.57 0.77 20.61
CA ASN A 108 -6.46 1.60 20.16
C ASN A 108 -6.36 2.90 21.01
N PRO A 109 -5.24 3.15 21.71
CA PRO A 109 -5.08 4.28 22.63
C PRO A 109 -5.02 5.64 21.92
N ALA A 110 -4.79 5.65 20.59
CA ALA A 110 -4.82 6.85 19.78
C ALA A 110 -6.20 7.15 19.16
N ALA A 111 -7.22 6.32 19.44
CA ALA A 111 -8.58 6.54 18.97
C ALA A 111 -9.25 7.71 19.71
N ILE A 112 -10.14 8.43 19.01
CA ILE A 112 -10.97 9.48 19.58
C ILE A 112 -12.41 8.96 19.67
N ILE A 113 -12.98 8.98 20.87
CA ILE A 113 -14.35 8.55 21.13
C ILE A 113 -15.21 9.80 21.37
N TRP A 114 -16.21 10.00 20.51
CA TRP A 114 -17.08 11.19 20.54
C TRP A 114 -18.35 10.99 21.38
N GLU A 115 -18.91 9.78 21.39
CA GLU A 115 -20.18 9.45 22.06
C GLU A 115 -20.01 8.21 22.97
N PRO A 116 -19.25 8.32 24.08
CA PRO A 116 -18.94 7.18 24.96
C PRO A 116 -20.18 6.62 25.67
N ASP A 117 -21.23 7.42 25.81
CA ASP A 117 -22.52 7.06 26.40
C ASP A 117 -23.33 6.07 25.53
N LYS A 118 -23.01 5.96 24.23
CA LYS A 118 -23.64 5.03 23.30
C LYS A 118 -22.94 3.68 23.17
N HIS A 119 -21.95 3.40 24.02
CA HIS A 119 -21.20 2.14 23.98
C HIS A 119 -22.08 0.94 24.35
N GLY A 120 -22.18 -0.01 23.43
CA GLY A 120 -22.84 -1.29 23.61
C GLY A 120 -21.92 -2.32 24.25
N THR A 121 -22.50 -3.10 25.16
CA THR A 121 -21.82 -4.18 25.88
C THR A 121 -22.39 -5.54 25.48
N SER A 122 -21.57 -6.58 25.57
CA SER A 122 -21.90 -7.92 25.07
C SER A 122 -23.02 -8.62 25.85
N ASP A 123 -23.34 -8.19 27.08
CA ASP A 123 -24.52 -8.64 27.82
C ASP A 123 -25.83 -8.22 27.15
N LYS A 124 -25.83 -7.10 26.41
CA LYS A 124 -26.99 -6.59 25.66
C LYS A 124 -26.92 -6.91 24.17
N TYR A 125 -25.72 -6.81 23.60
CA TYR A 125 -25.45 -6.98 22.17
C TYR A 125 -24.36 -8.04 21.94
N PRO A 126 -24.69 -9.35 22.10
CA PRO A 126 -23.68 -10.41 22.10
C PRO A 126 -23.18 -10.82 20.70
N ILE A 127 -23.84 -10.34 19.64
CA ILE A 127 -23.57 -10.78 18.25
C ILE A 127 -22.72 -9.73 17.54
N ILE A 128 -21.66 -10.19 16.87
CA ILE A 128 -20.85 -9.33 16.00
C ILE A 128 -21.69 -8.94 14.78
N GLY A 129 -22.12 -7.68 14.72
CA GLY A 129 -22.70 -7.08 13.54
C GLY A 129 -21.62 -6.54 12.60
N THR A 130 -21.73 -6.83 11.31
CA THR A 130 -20.90 -6.21 10.27
C THR A 130 -21.75 -5.88 9.05
N SER A 131 -21.38 -4.86 8.29
CA SER A 131 -22.04 -4.51 7.03
C SER A 131 -21.07 -4.66 5.86
N PHE A 132 -21.57 -5.19 4.75
CA PHE A 132 -20.82 -5.42 3.53
C PHE A 132 -21.71 -5.16 2.31
N ARG A 133 -21.16 -5.37 1.12
CA ARG A 133 -21.87 -5.13 -0.15
C ARG A 133 -22.22 -6.45 -0.82
N LEU A 134 -23.32 -6.46 -1.55
CA LEU A 134 -23.68 -7.53 -2.48
C LEU A 134 -23.40 -7.07 -3.91
N VAL A 135 -23.10 -8.01 -4.80
CA VAL A 135 -22.67 -7.72 -6.18
C VAL A 135 -23.73 -6.90 -6.93
N GLU A 136 -24.99 -7.16 -6.65
CA GLU A 136 -26.16 -6.64 -7.35
C GLU A 136 -26.54 -5.23 -6.90
N HIS A 137 -26.11 -4.81 -5.70
CA HIS A 137 -26.56 -3.57 -5.09
C HIS A 137 -25.45 -2.54 -4.89
N TRP A 138 -25.77 -1.28 -5.16
CA TRP A 138 -24.85 -0.17 -5.03
C TRP A 138 -25.18 0.71 -3.82
N GLN A 139 -24.33 0.66 -2.79
CA GLN A 139 -24.39 1.52 -1.61
C GLN A 139 -25.74 1.40 -0.87
N THR A 140 -26.47 2.51 -0.69
CA THR A 140 -27.83 2.52 -0.09
C THR A 140 -28.90 1.93 -1.02
N GLY A 141 -28.50 1.47 -2.20
CA GLY A 141 -29.37 0.99 -3.25
C GLY A 141 -30.18 2.10 -3.91
N ALA A 142 -29.87 3.39 -3.70
CA ALA A 142 -30.63 4.49 -4.30
C ALA A 142 -30.74 4.38 -5.83
N LEU A 143 -29.67 3.87 -6.47
CA LEU A 143 -29.69 3.55 -7.90
C LEU A 143 -30.27 2.16 -8.14
N THR A 144 -29.67 1.11 -7.58
CA THR A 144 -29.95 -0.28 -7.96
C THR A 144 -31.35 -0.76 -7.58
N ARG A 145 -31.96 -0.24 -6.52
CA ARG A 145 -33.36 -0.58 -6.15
C ARG A 145 -34.40 -0.11 -7.18
N ASN A 146 -34.02 0.78 -8.10
CA ASN A 146 -34.89 1.26 -9.19
C ASN A 146 -34.56 0.60 -10.53
N LEU A 147 -33.64 -0.36 -10.58
CA LEU A 147 -33.27 -1.10 -11.78
C LEU A 147 -33.89 -2.50 -11.68
N PRO A 148 -34.97 -2.83 -12.41
CA PRO A 148 -35.75 -4.05 -12.17
C PRO A 148 -34.98 -5.38 -12.29
N TRP A 149 -33.81 -5.38 -12.91
CA TRP A 149 -32.93 -6.55 -13.02
C TRP A 149 -31.91 -6.66 -11.87
N LEU A 150 -31.89 -5.68 -10.95
CA LEU A 150 -30.98 -5.55 -9.82
C LEU A 150 -31.72 -5.23 -8.51
#